data_AF-A0A5C2HFR7-F1
#
_entry.id   AF-A0A5C2HFR7-F1
#
_cell.length_a   1.000
_cell.length_b   1.000
_cell.length_c   1.000
_cell.angle_alpha   90.00
_cell.angle_beta   90.00
_cell.angle_gamma   90.00
#
_symmetry.space_group_name_H-M   'P 1'
#
loop_
_entity.id
_entity.type
_entity.pdbx_description
1 polymer ?
#
loop_
_entity_poly.entity_id
_entity_poly.type
_entity_poly.pdbx_seq_one_letter_code
_entity_poly.pdbx_strand_id
1 'polypeptide(L)' 'MLKFLMITLVIFSVSLFANQDMDQVEQINKCDKIYDDCALKCEKNEATDNEQCYAKCEALFDKCQNESEELEEKQD' A
#
# COMPACT_ATOMS: atom_id res chain seq x y z
N MET A 1 -31.80 16.34 40.36
CA MET A 1 -31.34 16.51 38.96
C MET A 1 -29.82 16.26 38.82
N LEU A 2 -29.31 15.14 39.36
CA LEU A 2 -27.87 14.82 39.33
C LEU A 2 -27.54 13.64 38.39
N LYS A 3 -28.57 12.91 37.93
CA LYS A 3 -28.42 11.71 37.10
C LYS A 3 -28.18 12.01 35.61
N PHE A 4 -28.55 13.20 35.15
CA PHE A 4 -28.40 13.58 33.74
C PHE A 4 -26.99 14.10 33.39
N LEU A 5 -26.15 14.44 34.37
CA LEU A 5 -24.79 14.96 34.13
C LEU A 5 -23.73 13.87 33.87
N MET A 6 -24.02 12.61 34.16
CA MET A 6 -23.07 11.51 33.94
C MET A 6 -23.04 11.03 32.48
N ILE A 7 -24.11 11.26 31.71
CA ILE A 7 -24.26 10.71 30.36
C ILE A 7 -23.48 11.53 29.31
N THR A 8 -23.33 12.85 29.54
CA THR A 8 -22.62 13.73 28.60
C THR A 8 -21.11 13.56 28.60
N LEU A 9 -20.52 13.03 29.68
CA LEU A 9 -19.06 12.87 29.82
C LEU A 9 -18.51 11.66 29.06
N VAL A 10 -19.32 10.63 28.81
CA VAL A 10 -18.91 9.40 28.09
C VAL A 10 -18.82 9.62 26.58
N ILE A 11 -19.59 10.58 26.04
CA ILE A 11 -19.64 10.83 24.59
C ILE A 11 -18.39 11.57 24.11
N PHE A 12 -17.71 12.34 24.98
CA PHE A 12 -16.51 13.09 24.60
C PHE A 12 -15.21 12.27 24.57
N SER A 13 -15.18 11.08 25.20
CA SER A 13 -14.00 10.20 25.20
C SER A 13 -13.83 9.38 23.91
N VAL A 14 -14.86 9.32 23.05
CA VAL A 14 -14.81 8.51 21.81
C VAL A 14 -14.15 9.28 20.65
N SER A 15 -14.00 10.61 20.77
CA SER A 15 -13.49 11.46 19.70
C SER A 15 -11.96 11.62 19.69
N LEU A 16 -11.25 11.12 20.70
CA LEU A 16 -9.79 11.28 20.83
C LEU A 16 -8.96 10.16 20.18
N PHE A 17 -9.60 9.14 19.59
CA PHE A 17 -8.92 8.02 18.92
C PHE A 17 -9.17 7.98 17.40
N ALA A 18 -9.64 9.07 16.79
CA ALA A 18 -10.01 9.10 15.37
C ALA A 18 -8.99 9.80 14.44
N ASN A 19 -7.78 10.14 14.92
CA ASN A 19 -6.81 10.92 14.14
C ASN A 19 -5.34 10.53 14.39
N GLN A 20 -5.04 9.23 14.50
CA GLN A 20 -3.65 8.76 14.46
C GLN A 20 -3.29 7.88 13.24
N ASP A 21 -4.21 7.68 12.30
CA ASP A 21 -3.95 6.89 11.08
C ASP A 21 -4.23 7.69 9.79
N MET A 22 -4.00 9.00 9.82
CA MET A 22 -4.03 9.87 8.63
C MET A 22 -2.64 10.10 8.02
N ASP A 23 -1.66 9.23 8.33
CA ASP A 23 -0.34 9.22 7.70
C ASP A 23 0.01 7.87 7.06
N GLN A 24 -0.95 6.96 6.90
CA GLN A 24 -0.85 5.89 5.91
C GLN A 24 -1.36 6.43 4.56
N VAL A 25 -0.73 7.49 4.08
CA VAL A 25 -0.63 7.68 2.64
C VAL A 25 0.19 6.49 2.18
N GLU A 26 -0.53 5.46 1.78
CA GLU A 26 -0.11 4.28 1.03
C GLU A 26 1.16 4.63 0.24
N GLN A 27 2.33 4.40 0.84
CA GLN A 27 3.60 4.58 0.17
C GLN A 27 3.72 3.40 -0.78
N ILE A 28 3.00 3.48 -1.90
CA ILE A 28 3.09 2.51 -2.97
C ILE A 28 4.56 2.46 -3.34
N ASN A 29 5.21 1.32 -3.02
CA ASN A 29 6.60 1.10 -3.39
C ASN A 29 6.69 1.24 -4.91
N LYS A 30 7.72 1.90 -5.41
CA LYS A 30 7.91 2.10 -6.86
C LYS A 30 7.90 0.77 -7.60
N CYS A 31 8.38 -0.29 -6.97
CA CYS A 31 8.37 -1.64 -7.55
C CYS A 31 6.95 -2.22 -7.61
N ASP A 32 6.14 -2.04 -6.57
CA ASP A 32 4.71 -2.47 -6.58
C ASP A 32 3.97 -1.82 -7.74
N LYS A 33 4.20 -0.52 -7.95
CA LYS A 33 3.60 0.20 -9.09
C LYS A 33 4.05 -0.36 -10.45
N ILE A 34 5.32 -0.75 -10.59
CA ILE A 34 5.84 -1.35 -11.82
C ILE A 34 5.16 -2.70 -12.09
N TYR A 35 4.96 -3.50 -11.04
CA TYR A 35 4.23 -4.74 -11.13
C TYR A 35 2.77 -4.52 -11.54
N ASP A 36 2.05 -3.63 -10.87
CA ASP A 36 0.64 -3.33 -11.13
C ASP A 36 0.42 -2.80 -12.56
N ASP A 37 1.26 -1.86 -13.02
CA ASP A 37 1.19 -1.32 -14.38
C ASP A 37 1.48 -2.40 -15.44
N CYS A 38 2.28 -3.42 -15.10
CA CYS A 38 2.57 -4.56 -15.95
C CYS A 38 1.41 -5.56 -15.96
N ALA A 39 0.89 -5.92 -14.78
CA ALA A 39 -0.24 -6.83 -14.59
C ALA A 39 -1.50 -6.34 -15.33
N LEU A 40 -1.79 -5.04 -15.28
CA LEU A 40 -2.91 -4.43 -16.02
C LEU A 40 -2.80 -4.60 -17.54
N LYS A 41 -1.60 -4.76 -18.09
CA LYS A 41 -1.39 -5.06 -19.52
C LYS A 41 -1.58 -6.54 -19.83
N CYS A 42 -1.26 -7.41 -18.88
CA CYS A 42 -1.55 -8.83 -18.98
C CYS A 42 -3.06 -9.09 -18.99
N GLU A 43 -3.81 -8.43 -18.10
CA GLU A 43 -5.28 -8.54 -18.05
C GLU A 43 -5.98 -8.05 -19.31
N LYS A 44 -5.43 -7.02 -19.96
CA LYS A 44 -5.98 -6.46 -21.21
C LYS A 44 -5.70 -7.31 -22.43
N ASN A 45 -4.70 -8.17 -22.37
CA ASN A 45 -4.44 -9.14 -23.43
C ASN A 45 -5.23 -10.41 -23.09
N GLU A 46 -6.34 -10.66 -23.79
CA GLU A 46 -7.12 -11.91 -23.69
C GLU A 46 -6.35 -13.15 -24.24
N ALA A 47 -5.02 -13.10 -24.21
CA ALA A 47 -4.16 -14.15 -24.72
C ALA A 47 -4.03 -15.28 -23.69
N THR A 48 -3.91 -16.49 -24.20
CA THR A 48 -3.77 -17.74 -23.43
C THR A 48 -2.47 -17.81 -22.59
N ASP A 49 -1.57 -16.83 -22.75
CA ASP A 49 -0.24 -16.76 -22.13
C ASP A 49 -0.16 -15.80 -20.92
N ASN A 50 -1.28 -15.54 -20.25
CA ASN A 50 -1.30 -14.66 -19.07
C ASN A 50 -0.27 -15.08 -18.01
N GLU A 51 -0.07 -16.37 -17.80
CA GLU A 51 0.93 -16.89 -16.87
C GLU A 51 2.37 -16.43 -17.22
N GLN A 52 2.76 -16.49 -18.49
CA GLN A 52 4.06 -15.97 -18.93
C GLN A 52 4.14 -14.44 -18.84
N CYS A 53 3.01 -13.75 -18.98
CA CYS A 53 2.94 -12.31 -18.85
C CYS A 53 3.18 -11.90 -17.39
N TYR A 54 2.51 -12.52 -16.44
CA TYR A 54 2.71 -12.26 -15.01
C TYR A 54 4.13 -12.64 -14.55
N ALA A 55 4.69 -13.75 -15.03
CA ALA A 55 6.08 -14.12 -14.72
C ALA A 55 7.10 -13.06 -15.18
N LYS A 56 6.83 -12.34 -16.29
CA LYS A 56 7.66 -11.20 -16.71
C LYS A 56 7.47 -9.99 -15.81
N CYS A 57 6.27 -9.77 -15.29
CA CYS A 57 6.01 -8.70 -14.33
C CYS A 57 6.74 -8.95 -12.99
N GLU A 58 6.75 -10.19 -12.51
CA GLU A 58 7.52 -10.59 -11.32
C GLU A 58 9.02 -10.36 -11.53
N ALA A 59 9.58 -10.74 -12.68
CA ALA A 59 10.99 -10.49 -12.97
C ALA A 59 11.36 -8.99 -13.00
N LEU A 60 10.44 -8.11 -13.45
CA LEU A 60 10.64 -6.66 -13.42
C LEU A 60 10.57 -6.10 -12.00
N PHE A 61 9.68 -6.65 -11.18
CA PHE A 61 9.54 -6.31 -9.78
C PHE A 61 10.80 -6.68 -8.99
N ASP A 62 11.28 -7.91 -9.12
CA ASP A 62 12.51 -8.39 -8.47
C ASP A 62 13.73 -7.56 -8.87
N LYS A 63 13.83 -7.22 -10.16
CA LYS A 63 14.89 -6.34 -10.66
C LYS A 63 14.82 -4.95 -10.02
N CYS A 64 13.62 -4.38 -9.89
CA CYS A 64 13.42 -3.10 -9.24
C CYS A 64 13.84 -3.15 -7.76
N GLN A 65 13.51 -4.21 -7.04
CA GLN A 65 13.94 -4.37 -5.65
C GLN A 65 15.47 -4.46 -5.53
N ASN A 66 16.11 -5.28 -6.36
CA ASN A 66 17.57 -5.41 -6.34
C ASN A 66 18.28 -4.10 -6.68
N GLU A 67 17.77 -3.31 -7.63
CA GLU A 67 18.32 -1.98 -7.94
C GLU A 67 18.09 -0.97 -6.80
N SER A 68 16.99 -1.10 -6.05
CA SER A 68 16.72 -0.26 -4.87
C SER A 68 17.70 -0.59 -3.73
N GLU A 69 17.97 -1.87 -3.50
CA GLU A 69 18.93 -2.32 -2.47
C GLU A 69 20.37 -1.90 -2.81
N GLU A 70 20.79 -1.99 -4.08
CA GLU A 70 22.11 -1.53 -4.52
C GLU A 70 22.34 -0.01 -4.40
N LEU A 71 21.27 0.78 -4.38
CA LEU A 71 21.34 2.23 -4.19
C LEU A 71 21.44 2.62 -2.72
N GLU A 72 20.85 1.82 -1.82
CA GLU A 72 20.93 2.03 -0.37
C GLU A 72 22.32 1.62 0.16
N GLU A 73 22.92 0.53 -0.31
CA GLU A 73 24.27 0.10 0.12
C GLU A 73 25.40 1.03 -0.35
N LYS A 74 25.21 1.84 -1.40
CA LYS A 74 26.23 2.79 -1.88
C LYS A 74 26.19 4.16 -1.18
N GLN A 75 25.27 4.37 -0.24
CA GLN A 75 25.16 5.60 0.54
C GLN A 75 25.68 5.49 1.99
N ASP A 76 26.15 4.32 2.42
CA ASP A 76 26.85 4.11 3.71
C ASP A 76 28.38 4.08 3.58
#